data_AF-A0A496PPJ9-F1
#
_entry.id   AF-A0A496PPJ9-F1
#
_cell.length_a   1.000
_cell.length_b   1.000
_cell.length_c   1.000
_cell.angle_alpha   90.00
_cell.angle_beta   90.00
_cell.angle_gamma   90.00
#
_symmetry.space_group_name_H-M   'P 1'
#
loop_
_entity.id
_entity.type
_entity.pdbx_description
1 polymer ?
#
loop_
_entity_poly.entity_id
_entity_poly.type
_entity_poly.pdbx_seq_one_letter_code
_entity_poly.pdbx_strand_id
1 'polypeptide(L)'
;MISYSLMAWCLTIAGGYLLLLSLLWQWLERLLNITRGIPENLLESMGLGWFVVNFLTELLFFVAIPTLAYSFFYVVLPFDGIRGALAVALLVFILGAVPTIMGLTMRLKLSMPYLLFYLMGFLLKLAGSLFIIGYIYIL
;
A
#
# COMPACT_ATOMS: atom_id res chain seq x y z
N MET A 1 11.07 7.58 24.05
CA MET A 1 10.63 8.84 23.42
C MET A 1 10.41 8.55 21.95
N ILE A 2 9.21 8.79 21.42
CA ILE A 2 8.98 8.68 19.96
C ILE A 2 9.87 9.75 19.32
N SER A 3 10.86 9.35 18.54
CA SER A 3 11.66 10.29 17.77
C SER A 3 10.78 10.82 16.63
N TYR A 4 10.12 11.95 16.86
CA TYR A 4 9.25 12.60 15.88
C TYR A 4 9.98 12.84 14.54
N SER A 5 11.31 12.99 14.57
CA SER A 5 12.13 13.08 13.37
C SER A 5 12.15 11.78 12.57
N LEU A 6 12.36 10.61 13.19
CA LEU A 6 12.36 9.31 12.48
C LEU A 6 11.00 9.02 11.85
N MET A 7 9.91 9.31 12.59
CA MET A 7 8.55 9.13 12.07
C MET A 7 8.29 10.02 10.85
N ALA A 8 8.73 11.29 10.89
CA ALA A 8 8.61 12.20 9.76
C ALA A 8 9.44 11.73 8.55
N TRP A 9 10.64 11.18 8.77
CA TRP A 9 11.46 10.58 7.72
C TRP A 9 10.82 9.34 7.09
N CYS A 10 10.23 8.44 7.88
CA CYS A 10 9.45 7.31 7.36
C CYS A 10 8.29 7.79 6.49
N LEU A 11 7.48 8.74 6.98
CA LEU A 11 6.31 9.24 6.25
C LEU A 11 6.70 9.90 4.93
N THR A 12 7.77 10.71 4.93
CA THR A 12 8.22 11.43 3.73
C THR A 12 8.87 10.51 2.70
N ILE A 13 9.79 9.63 3.11
CA ILE A 13 10.50 8.74 2.19
C ILE A 13 9.56 7.66 1.65
N ALA A 14 8.81 6.98 2.53
CA ALA A 14 7.88 5.94 2.10
C ALA A 14 6.68 6.53 1.34
N GLY A 15 6.21 7.74 1.72
CA GLY A 15 5.20 8.47 0.98
C GLY A 15 5.67 8.90 -0.42
N GLY A 16 6.92 9.36 -0.53
CA GLY A 16 7.54 9.69 -1.82
C GLY A 16 7.68 8.46 -2.74
N TYR A 17 8.12 7.33 -2.17
CA TYR A 17 8.15 6.04 -2.89
C TYR A 17 6.76 5.66 -3.40
N LEU A 18 5.75 5.73 -2.53
CA LEU A 18 4.38 5.36 -2.87
C LEU A 18 3.82 6.26 -3.99
N LEU A 19 4.12 7.56 -3.95
CA LEU A 19 3.70 8.51 -4.99
C LEU A 19 4.34 8.18 -6.35
N LEU A 20 5.64 7.93 -6.38
CA LEU A 20 6.36 7.53 -7.59
C LEU A 20 5.80 6.22 -8.16
N LEU A 21 5.58 5.22 -7.30
CA LEU A 21 5.06 3.94 -7.74
C LEU A 21 3.61 4.07 -8.26
N SER A 22 2.77 4.89 -7.63
CA SER A 22 1.40 5.16 -8.08
C SER A 22 1.37 5.83 -9.45
N LEU A 23 2.27 6.79 -9.72
CA LEU A 23 2.40 7.41 -11.03
C LEU A 23 2.88 6.40 -12.09
N LEU A 24 3.90 5.60 -11.76
CA LEU A 24 4.40 4.55 -12.65
C LEU A 24 3.32 3.51 -12.95
N TRP A 25 2.53 3.12 -11.95
CA TRP A 25 1.47 2.13 -12.12
C TRP A 25 0.37 2.63 -13.06
N GLN A 26 -0.05 3.88 -12.92
CA GLN A 26 -1.03 4.49 -13.83
C GLN A 26 -0.49 4.64 -15.25
N TRP A 27 0.79 4.98 -15.38
CA TRP A 27 1.43 5.01 -16.69
C TRP A 27 1.45 3.62 -17.34
N LEU A 28 1.77 2.58 -16.55
CA LEU A 28 1.76 1.19 -17.00
C LEU A 28 0.35 0.70 -17.38
N GLU A 29 -0.67 1.07 -16.59
CA GLU A 29 -2.07 0.76 -16.89
C GLU A 29 -2.52 1.32 -18.24
N ARG A 30 -2.16 2.58 -18.53
CA ARG A 30 -2.42 3.23 -19.81
C ARG A 30 -1.66 2.57 -20.96
N LEU A 31 -0.41 2.18 -20.72
CA LEU A 31 0.43 1.52 -21.74
C LEU A 31 -0.13 0.15 -22.13
N LEU A 32 -0.52 -0.65 -21.13
CA LEU A 32 -1.02 -2.01 -21.31
C LEU A 32 -2.48 -2.06 -21.77
N ASN A 33 -3.20 -0.92 -21.77
CA ASN A 33 -4.60 -0.83 -22.20
C ASN A 33 -5.51 -1.87 -21.51
N ILE A 34 -5.24 -2.18 -20.23
CA ILE A 34 -5.93 -3.28 -19.50
C ILE A 34 -7.43 -3.00 -19.33
N THR A 35 -7.85 -1.73 -19.44
CA THR A 35 -9.24 -1.31 -19.41
C THR A 35 -10.02 -1.59 -20.71
N ARG A 36 -9.35 -2.01 -21.80
CA ARG A 36 -10.04 -2.39 -23.06
C ARG A 36 -10.91 -3.63 -22.82
N GLY A 37 -12.22 -3.41 -22.75
CA GLY A 37 -13.22 -4.46 -22.55
C GLY A 37 -14.01 -4.34 -21.25
N ILE A 38 -13.71 -3.37 -20.39
CA ILE A 38 -14.53 -3.05 -19.22
C ILE A 38 -15.62 -2.03 -19.65
N PRO A 39 -16.91 -2.28 -19.37
CA PRO A 39 -17.98 -1.32 -19.67
C PRO A 39 -17.69 0.05 -19.03
N GLU A 40 -17.84 1.13 -19.78
CA GLU A 40 -17.57 2.49 -19.29
C GLU A 40 -18.41 2.85 -18.05
N ASN A 41 -19.61 2.27 -17.94
CA ASN A 41 -20.51 2.44 -16.79
C ASN A 41 -19.95 1.86 -15.48
N LEU A 42 -18.94 0.98 -15.55
CA LEU A 42 -18.25 0.38 -14.40
C LEU A 42 -16.90 1.05 -14.11
N LEU A 43 -16.43 1.94 -15.00
CA LEU A 43 -15.17 2.65 -14.83
C LEU A 43 -15.44 4.00 -14.16
N GLU A 44 -14.83 4.23 -12.99
CA GLU A 44 -14.81 5.57 -12.41
C GLU A 44 -14.03 6.53 -13.30
N SER A 45 -14.46 7.79 -13.35
CA SER A 45 -13.75 8.82 -14.10
C SER A 45 -12.35 9.01 -13.51
N MET A 46 -11.31 8.76 -14.31
CA MET A 46 -9.90 8.97 -13.95
C MET A 46 -9.53 10.46 -13.87
N GLY A 47 -10.13 11.18 -12.93
CA GLY A 47 -9.82 12.58 -12.63
C GLY A 47 -8.66 12.71 -11.64
N LEU A 48 -8.06 13.91 -11.58
CA LEU A 48 -7.07 14.25 -10.56
C LEU A 48 -7.61 14.08 -9.13
N GLY A 49 -8.89 14.37 -8.90
CA GLY A 49 -9.53 14.16 -7.60
C GLY A 49 -9.50 12.69 -7.15
N TRP A 50 -9.81 11.77 -8.07
CA TRP A 50 -9.73 10.33 -7.81
C TRP A 50 -8.29 9.90 -7.49
N PHE A 51 -7.29 10.39 -8.24
CA PHE A 51 -5.88 10.13 -7.97
C PHE A 51 -5.50 10.53 -6.54
N VAL A 52 -5.86 11.74 -6.13
CA VAL A 52 -5.50 12.29 -4.80
C VAL A 52 -6.18 11.48 -3.69
N VAL A 53 -7.46 11.15 -3.83
CA VAL A 53 -8.19 10.34 -2.84
C VAL A 53 -7.60 8.94 -2.73
N ASN A 54 -7.29 8.30 -3.87
CA ASN A 54 -6.66 6.99 -3.88
C ASN A 54 -5.27 7.04 -3.23
N PHE A 55 -4.45 8.03 -3.60
CA PHE A 55 -3.13 8.21 -3.01
C PHE A 55 -3.18 8.47 -1.50
N LEU A 56 -4.09 9.33 -1.01
CA LEU A 56 -4.26 9.58 0.42
C LEU A 56 -4.68 8.31 1.17
N THR A 57 -5.57 7.52 0.57
CA THR A 57 -6.01 6.24 1.14
C THR A 57 -4.85 5.26 1.22
N GLU A 58 -4.11 5.07 0.12
CA GLU A 58 -2.92 4.21 0.09
C GLU A 58 -1.84 4.69 1.06
N LEU A 59 -1.59 6.00 1.16
CA LEU A 59 -0.64 6.58 2.10
C LEU A 59 -1.04 6.31 3.55
N LEU A 60 -2.34 6.39 3.86
CA LEU A 60 -2.84 6.09 5.19
C LEU A 60 -2.66 4.60 5.54
N PHE A 61 -3.05 3.71 4.63
CA PHE A 61 -3.03 2.26 4.88
C PHE A 61 -1.64 1.61 4.78
N PHE A 62 -0.81 2.02 3.82
CA PHE A 62 0.48 1.38 3.56
C PHE A 62 1.64 2.09 4.24
N VAL A 63 1.50 3.37 4.59
CA VAL A 63 2.61 4.14 5.19
C VAL A 63 2.26 4.62 6.60
N ALA A 64 1.17 5.35 6.79
CA ALA A 64 0.88 5.98 8.07
C ALA A 64 0.58 4.96 9.18
N ILE A 65 -0.38 4.04 8.95
CA ILE A 65 -0.73 3.02 9.94
C ILE A 65 0.48 2.13 10.28
N PRO A 66 1.23 1.56 9.31
CA PRO A 66 2.42 0.77 9.62
C PRO A 66 3.49 1.56 10.36
N THR A 67 3.76 2.82 9.97
CA THR A 67 4.74 3.67 10.65
C THR A 67 4.32 3.93 12.10
N LEU A 68 3.05 4.27 12.35
CA LEU A 68 2.53 4.48 13.70
C LEU A 68 2.61 3.22 14.54
N ALA A 69 2.22 2.07 13.97
CA ALA A 69 2.32 0.79 14.65
C ALA A 69 3.79 0.47 15.01
N TYR A 70 4.70 0.58 14.05
CA TYR A 70 6.14 0.39 14.29
C TYR A 70 6.68 1.33 15.37
N SER A 71 6.31 2.60 15.34
CA SER A 71 6.72 3.59 16.35
C SER A 71 6.27 3.20 17.76
N PHE A 72 5.05 2.66 17.88
CA PHE A 72 4.49 2.21 19.15
C PHE A 72 5.21 0.95 19.65
N PHE A 73 5.40 -0.05 18.78
CA PHE A 73 6.05 -1.30 19.16
C PHE A 73 7.55 -1.16 19.42
N TYR A 74 8.22 -0.21 18.77
CA TYR A 74 9.62 0.12 19.04
C TYR A 74 9.81 0.61 20.48
N VAL A 75 8.84 1.33 21.03
CA VAL A 75 8.86 1.83 22.42
C VAL A 75 8.51 0.74 23.42
N VAL A 76 7.58 -0.17 23.08
CA VAL A 76 7.00 -1.14 24.02
C VAL A 76 7.81 -2.44 24.09
N LEU A 77 8.44 -2.89 23.00
CA LEU A 77 9.06 -4.21 22.91
C LEU A 77 10.60 -4.12 22.82
N PRO A 78 11.34 -4.71 23.79
CA PRO A 78 12.80 -4.65 23.84
C PRO A 78 13.53 -5.68 22.97
N PHE A 79 12.84 -6.70 22.43
CA PHE A 79 13.46 -7.78 21.65
C PHE A 79 13.28 -7.58 20.14
N ASP A 80 14.38 -7.51 19.41
CA ASP A 80 14.40 -7.23 17.96
C ASP A 80 13.66 -8.27 17.11
N GLY A 81 13.63 -9.54 17.54
CA GLY A 81 12.91 -10.61 16.83
C GLY A 81 11.38 -10.46 16.83
N ILE A 82 10.80 -9.87 17.88
CA ILE A 82 9.35 -9.67 18.00
C ILE A 82 8.91 -8.51 17.09
N ARG A 83 9.77 -7.51 16.89
CA ARG A 83 9.51 -6.37 15.99
C ARG A 83 9.36 -6.82 14.54
N GLY A 84 10.20 -7.76 14.09
CA GLY A 84 10.06 -8.40 12.77
C GLY A 84 8.78 -9.22 12.63
N ALA A 85 8.39 -9.98 13.65
CA ALA A 85 7.15 -10.77 13.63
C ALA A 85 5.88 -9.89 13.55
N LEU A 86 5.90 -8.72 14.17
CA LEU A 86 4.78 -7.78 14.18
C LEU A 86 4.64 -7.02 12.85
N ALA A 87 5.76 -6.70 12.20
CA ALA A 87 5.80 -6.24 10.82
C ALA A 87 5.17 -7.25 9.86
N VAL A 88 5.52 -8.52 10.04
CA VAL A 88 4.95 -9.64 9.27
C VAL A 88 3.46 -9.79 9.59
N ALA A 89 3.03 -9.63 10.84
CA ALA A 89 1.62 -9.68 11.22
C ALA A 89 0.80 -8.53 10.60
N LEU A 90 1.34 -7.30 10.53
CA LEU A 90 0.72 -6.17 9.84
C LEU A 90 0.69 -6.38 8.32
N LEU A 91 1.77 -6.92 7.75
CA LEU A 91 1.85 -7.33 6.36
C LEU A 91 0.79 -8.40 6.04
N VAL A 92 0.61 -9.41 6.92
CA VAL A 92 -0.40 -10.46 6.80
C VAL A 92 -1.82 -9.93 7.03
N PHE A 93 -2.01 -8.93 7.90
CA PHE A 93 -3.31 -8.29 8.11
C PHE A 93 -3.73 -7.48 6.87
N ILE A 94 -2.82 -6.71 6.28
CA ILE A 94 -3.06 -5.91 5.07
C ILE A 94 -3.18 -6.82 3.84
N LEU A 95 -2.34 -7.86 3.72
CA LEU A 95 -2.48 -8.89 2.70
C LEU A 95 -3.68 -9.80 2.95
N GLY A 96 -4.25 -9.87 4.15
CA GLY A 96 -5.48 -10.62 4.45
C GLY A 96 -6.73 -9.88 3.99
N ALA A 97 -6.68 -8.55 3.93
CA ALA A 97 -7.71 -7.71 3.32
C ALA A 97 -7.84 -7.96 1.79
N VAL A 98 -6.73 -8.33 1.14
CA VAL A 98 -6.66 -8.62 -0.30
C VAL A 98 -7.50 -9.85 -0.71
N PRO A 99 -7.40 -11.04 -0.09
CA PRO A 99 -8.27 -12.19 -0.30
C PRO A 99 -9.75 -11.91 -0.05
N THR A 100 -10.09 -11.06 0.93
CA THR A 100 -11.49 -10.65 1.17
C THR A 100 -12.02 -9.77 0.03
N ILE A 101 -11.20 -8.85 -0.49
CA ILE A 101 -11.54 -8.09 -1.71
C ILE A 101 -11.67 -9.05 -2.90
N MET A 102 -10.76 -10.02 -3.02
CA MET A 102 -10.75 -11.05 -4.07
C MET A 102 -12.02 -11.92 -4.05
N GLY A 103 -12.48 -12.32 -2.87
CA GLY A 103 -13.73 -13.08 -2.66
C GLY A 103 -15.00 -12.26 -2.94
N LEU A 104 -14.97 -10.95 -2.64
CA LEU A 104 -16.04 -10.01 -3.03
C LEU A 104 -16.07 -9.79 -4.55
N THR A 105 -14.91 -9.72 -5.19
CA THR A 105 -14.80 -9.57 -6.64
C THR A 105 -15.08 -10.83 -7.43
N MET A 106 -15.04 -12.04 -6.85
CA MET A 106 -15.58 -13.24 -7.50
C MET A 106 -17.11 -13.21 -7.61
N ARG A 107 -17.78 -12.37 -6.80
CA ARG A 107 -19.24 -12.14 -6.85
C ARG A 107 -19.62 -10.99 -7.80
N LEU A 108 -18.68 -10.10 -8.13
CA LEU A 108 -18.84 -9.04 -9.14
C LEU A 108 -18.21 -9.55 -10.45
N LYS A 109 -18.83 -9.34 -11.62
CA LYS A 109 -18.24 -9.78 -12.91
C LYS A 109 -17.05 -8.89 -13.34
N LEU A 110 -16.01 -8.77 -12.51
CA LEU A 110 -14.79 -8.03 -12.82
C LEU A 110 -13.81 -8.91 -13.60
N SER A 111 -13.10 -8.32 -14.55
CA SER A 111 -12.11 -9.02 -15.35
C SER A 111 -10.93 -9.44 -14.47
N MET A 112 -10.75 -10.75 -14.30
CA MET A 112 -9.66 -11.32 -13.48
C MET A 112 -8.26 -10.76 -13.80
N PRO A 113 -7.88 -10.48 -15.07
CA PRO A 113 -6.58 -9.88 -15.37
C PRO A 113 -6.41 -8.47 -14.81
N TYR A 114 -7.47 -7.65 -14.82
CA TYR A 114 -7.44 -6.30 -14.26
C TYR A 114 -7.24 -6.34 -12.75
N LEU A 115 -7.92 -7.27 -12.08
CA LEU A 115 -7.78 -7.44 -10.65
C LEU A 115 -6.38 -7.90 -10.24
N LEU A 116 -5.83 -8.92 -10.92
CA LEU A 116 -4.47 -9.39 -10.66
C LEU A 116 -3.43 -8.28 -10.87
N PHE A 117 -3.62 -7.43 -11.88
CA PHE A 117 -2.78 -6.26 -12.10
C PHE A 117 -2.84 -5.31 -10.89
N TYR A 118 -4.03 -4.92 -10.43
CA TYR A 118 -4.15 -4.04 -9.25
C TYR A 118 -3.58 -4.66 -7.97
N LEU A 119 -3.80 -5.96 -7.75
CA LEU A 119 -3.23 -6.67 -6.60
C LEU A 119 -1.70 -6.71 -6.61
N MET A 120 -1.10 -6.95 -7.78
CA MET A 120 0.35 -6.88 -7.93
C MET A 120 0.87 -5.48 -7.59
N GLY A 121 0.17 -4.44 -8.05
CA GLY A 121 0.48 -3.05 -7.73
C GLY A 121 0.45 -2.79 -6.22
N PHE A 122 -0.61 -3.21 -5.53
CA PHE A 122 -0.71 -3.07 -4.07
C PHE A 122 0.37 -3.84 -3.33
N LEU A 123 0.71 -5.05 -3.78
CA LEU A 123 1.77 -5.86 -3.18
C LEU A 123 3.12 -5.16 -3.29
N LEU A 124 3.44 -4.57 -4.44
CA LEU A 124 4.67 -3.79 -4.63
C LEU A 124 4.69 -2.54 -3.74
N LYS A 125 3.60 -1.76 -3.69
CA LYS A 125 3.47 -0.57 -2.83
C LYS A 125 3.67 -0.92 -1.35
N LEU A 126 3.02 -1.99 -0.90
CA LEU A 126 3.10 -2.46 0.48
C LEU A 126 4.50 -2.98 0.82
N ALA A 127 5.08 -3.83 -0.03
CA ALA A 127 6.40 -4.40 0.21
C ALA A 127 7.48 -3.31 0.26
N GLY A 128 7.46 -2.37 -0.68
CA GLY A 128 8.42 -1.27 -0.72
C GLY A 128 8.26 -0.30 0.46
N SER A 129 7.03 0.06 0.82
CA SER A 129 6.79 0.93 1.98
C SER A 129 7.23 0.28 3.29
N LEU A 130 6.91 -0.99 3.51
CA LEU A 130 7.36 -1.72 4.70
C LEU A 130 8.87 -1.91 4.74
N PHE A 131 9.52 -2.16 3.60
CA PHE A 131 10.97 -2.25 3.53
C PHE A 131 11.65 -0.94 3.95
N ILE A 132 11.15 0.20 3.45
CA ILE A 132 11.65 1.54 3.81
C ILE A 132 11.44 1.82 5.30
N ILE A 133 10.24 1.56 5.82
CA ILE A 133 9.91 1.78 7.24
C ILE A 133 10.80 0.89 8.13
N GLY A 134 10.90 -0.40 7.81
CA GLY A 134 11.76 -1.34 8.53
C GLY A 134 13.22 -0.91 8.53
N TYR A 135 13.75 -0.48 7.37
CA TYR A 135 15.12 -0.01 7.26
C TYR A 135 15.40 1.23 8.13
N ILE A 136 14.51 2.24 8.09
CA ILE A 136 14.68 3.47 8.87
C ILE A 136 14.60 3.22 10.38
N TYR A 137 13.79 2.25 10.83
CA TYR A 137 13.67 1.90 12.25
C TYR A 137 14.79 0.98 12.77
N ILE A 138 15.54 0.32 11.88
CA ILE A 138 16.72 -0.48 12.22
C ILE A 138 17.98 0.39 12.32
N LEU A 139 18.01 1.52 11.61
CA LEU A 139 19.08 2.52 11.60
C LEU A 139 19.14 3.33 12.91
#